data_AF-M4VNE1-F1
#
_entry.id   AF-M4VNE1-F1
#
_cell.length_a   1.000
_cell.length_b   1.000
_cell.length_c   1.000
_cell.angle_alpha   90.00
_cell.angle_beta   90.00
_cell.angle_gamma   90.00
#
_symmetry.space_group_name_H-M   'P 1'
#
loop_
_entity.id
_entity.type
_entity.pdbx_description
1 polymer ?
#
loop_
_entity_poly.entity_id
_entity_poly.type
_entity_poly.pdbx_seq_one_letter_code
_entity_poly.pdbx_strand_id
1 'polypeptide(L)'
;MDAMIDVFSAILKLSFIGGAVFFVVSTLRAHKHNNAKQEILNLQALLSQYRLSLKSKVKKKANILRATFRVPPPQGDLVDVALHDMCNNPFERGADFQSYFDLSRRVIQYLQMDNGTEPEDMPDVQNDFMCSDFKTELDIARLIKDMYDLSEKINSKISEHNNGVRKASQKIPRVQALVFPSLIDVNRIFSSNSEEDVAA
;
A
#
# COMPACT_ATOMS: atom_id res chain seq x y z
N MET A 1 27.10 -24.69 62.84
CA MET A 1 25.79 -24.85 62.16
C MET A 1 25.30 -23.53 61.60
N ASP A 2 25.44 -22.42 62.33
CA ASP A 2 24.97 -21.10 61.91
C ASP A 2 25.55 -20.59 60.58
N ALA A 3 26.85 -20.75 60.35
CA ALA A 3 27.48 -20.34 59.09
C ALA A 3 26.92 -21.08 57.85
N MET A 4 26.50 -22.35 58.00
CA MET A 4 25.88 -23.11 56.90
C MET A 4 24.44 -22.63 56.62
N ILE A 5 23.72 -22.23 57.67
CA ILE A 5 22.36 -21.68 57.57
C ILE A 5 22.41 -20.31 56.87
N ASP A 6 23.40 -19.48 57.20
CA ASP A 6 23.60 -18.17 56.56
C ASP A 6 23.94 -18.29 55.08
N VAL A 7 24.80 -19.26 54.70
CA VAL A 7 25.12 -19.53 53.30
C VAL A 7 23.89 -20.02 52.52
N PHE A 8 23.10 -20.94 53.08
CA PHE A 8 21.87 -21.40 52.45
C PHE A 8 20.83 -20.28 52.28
N SER A 9 20.69 -19.43 53.31
CA SER A 9 19.83 -18.25 53.27
C SER A 9 20.27 -17.26 52.17
N ALA A 10 21.57 -17.03 52.03
CA ALA A 10 22.13 -16.19 50.97
C ALA A 10 21.86 -16.77 49.57
N ILE A 11 22.04 -18.07 49.36
CA ILE A 11 21.76 -18.75 48.07
C ILE A 11 20.28 -18.66 47.71
N LEU A 12 19.38 -18.86 48.67
CA LEU A 12 17.94 -18.71 48.45
C LEU A 12 17.59 -17.28 48.05
N LYS A 13 18.09 -16.27 48.78
CA LYS A 13 17.87 -14.85 48.44
C LYS A 13 18.38 -14.51 47.04
N LEU A 14 19.57 -14.97 46.67
CA LEU A 14 20.16 -14.79 45.34
C LEU A 14 19.30 -15.43 44.25
N SER A 15 18.77 -16.63 44.51
CA SER A 15 17.88 -17.34 43.58
C SER A 15 16.55 -16.63 43.41
N PHE A 16 15.95 -16.10 44.48
CA PHE A 16 14.73 -15.30 44.42
C PHE A 16 14.94 -14.00 43.64
N ILE A 17 16.04 -13.28 43.90
CA ILE A 17 16.38 -12.05 43.15
C ILE A 17 16.62 -12.38 41.67
N GLY A 18 17.38 -13.44 41.38
CA GLY A 18 17.64 -13.89 40.01
C GLY A 18 16.35 -14.27 39.27
N GLY A 19 15.45 -15.01 39.94
CA GLY A 19 14.13 -15.37 39.40
C GLY A 19 13.25 -14.15 39.14
N ALA A 20 13.21 -13.19 40.06
CA ALA A 20 12.46 -11.95 39.90
C ALA A 20 12.99 -11.10 38.73
N VAL A 21 14.31 -10.93 38.61
CA VAL A 21 14.94 -10.22 37.50
C VAL A 21 14.65 -10.94 36.18
N PHE A 22 14.77 -12.26 36.14
CA PHE A 22 14.46 -13.05 34.94
C PHE A 22 12.98 -12.88 34.54
N PHE A 23 12.06 -12.94 35.49
CA PHE A 23 10.63 -12.75 35.25
C PHE A 23 10.33 -11.36 34.68
N VAL A 24 10.88 -10.30 35.27
CA VAL A 24 10.71 -8.91 34.81
C VAL A 24 11.29 -8.71 33.41
N VAL A 25 12.51 -9.22 33.15
CA VAL A 25 13.12 -9.11 31.81
C VAL A 25 12.32 -9.90 30.77
N SER A 26 11.81 -11.09 31.13
CA SER A 26 11.02 -11.92 30.22
C SER A 26 9.66 -11.27 29.90
N THR A 27 8.98 -10.72 30.90
CA THR A 27 7.70 -10.00 30.70
C THR A 27 7.88 -8.71 29.88
N LEU A 28 8.93 -7.93 30.14
CA LEU A 28 9.25 -6.75 29.33
C LEU A 28 9.56 -7.11 27.87
N ARG A 29 10.31 -8.18 27.62
CA ARG A 29 10.57 -8.68 26.26
C ARG A 29 9.30 -9.13 25.56
N ALA A 30 8.43 -9.88 26.25
CA ALA A 30 7.15 -10.31 25.71
C ALA A 30 6.26 -9.11 25.36
N HIS A 31 6.19 -8.11 26.24
CA HIS A 31 5.43 -6.88 25.99
C HIS A 31 5.96 -6.09 24.78
N LYS A 32 7.29 -5.94 24.66
CA LYS A 32 7.91 -5.28 23.50
C LYS A 32 7.58 -6.01 22.19
N HIS A 33 7.64 -7.34 22.21
CA HIS A 33 7.33 -8.16 21.04
C HIS A 33 5.85 -8.04 20.64
N ASN A 34 4.94 -8.06 21.62
CA ASN A 34 3.51 -7.91 21.37
C ASN A 34 3.17 -6.52 20.83
N ASN A 35 3.77 -5.45 21.35
CA ASN A 35 3.58 -4.10 20.84
C ASN A 35 4.03 -3.99 19.39
N ALA A 36 5.20 -4.53 19.04
CA ALA A 36 5.70 -4.52 17.66
C ALA A 36 4.77 -5.30 16.71
N LYS A 37 4.25 -6.45 17.15
CA LYS A 37 3.27 -7.24 16.39
C LYS A 37 1.98 -6.46 16.17
N GLN A 38 1.46 -5.81 17.21
CA GLN A 38 0.23 -5.02 17.14
C GLN A 38 0.40 -3.80 16.23
N GLU A 39 1.56 -3.16 16.26
CA GLU A 39 1.89 -2.07 15.35
C GLU A 39 1.89 -2.54 13.88
N ILE A 40 2.49 -3.71 13.58
CA ILE A 40 2.45 -4.29 12.23
C ILE A 40 1.01 -4.57 11.78
N LEU A 41 0.18 -5.14 12.66
CA LEU A 41 -1.23 -5.40 12.37
C LEU A 41 -2.01 -4.10 12.11
N ASN A 42 -1.75 -3.05 12.88
CA ASN A 42 -2.37 -1.74 12.67
C ASN A 42 -1.98 -1.14 11.31
N LEU A 43 -0.71 -1.26 10.91
CA LEU A 43 -0.27 -0.79 9.60
C LEU A 43 -0.88 -1.62 8.46
N GLN A 44 -1.04 -2.94 8.62
CA GLN A 44 -1.75 -3.79 7.66
C GLN A 44 -3.24 -3.43 7.54
N ALA A 45 -3.88 -3.10 8.66
CA ALA A 45 -5.26 -2.60 8.67
C ALA A 45 -5.36 -1.27 7.92
N LEU A 46 -4.41 -0.34 8.14
CA LEU A 46 -4.34 0.93 7.41
C LEU A 46 -4.17 0.72 5.90
N LEU A 47 -3.29 -0.19 5.48
CA LEU A 47 -3.11 -0.54 4.06
C LEU A 47 -4.41 -1.10 3.45
N SER A 48 -5.17 -1.89 4.22
CA SER A 48 -6.46 -2.41 3.80
C SER A 48 -7.52 -1.31 3.67
N GLN A 49 -7.50 -0.30 4.55
CA GLN A 49 -8.35 0.88 4.42
C GLN A 49 -8.01 1.69 3.16
N TYR A 50 -6.72 1.86 2.84
CA TYR A 50 -6.31 2.52 1.60
C TYR A 50 -6.78 1.77 0.36
N ARG A 51 -6.73 0.43 0.34
CA ARG A 51 -7.32 -0.39 -0.74
C ARG A 51 -8.81 -0.13 -0.94
N LEU A 52 -9.58 -0.10 0.15
CA LEU A 52 -11.03 0.17 0.08
C LEU A 52 -11.31 1.58 -0.44
N SER A 53 -10.55 2.57 0.03
CA SER A 53 -10.63 3.96 -0.43
C SER A 53 -10.32 4.06 -1.93
N LEU A 54 -9.26 3.40 -2.38
CA LEU A 54 -8.84 3.37 -3.78
C LEU A 54 -9.93 2.76 -4.66
N LYS A 55 -10.46 1.61 -4.25
CA LYS A 55 -11.56 0.94 -4.98
C LYS A 55 -12.80 1.83 -5.10
N SER A 56 -13.13 2.58 -4.05
CA SER A 56 -14.23 3.55 -4.07
C SER A 56 -13.98 4.69 -5.07
N LYS A 57 -12.77 5.28 -5.05
CA LYS A 57 -12.37 6.35 -5.99
C LYS A 57 -12.38 5.86 -7.43
N VAL A 58 -11.85 4.66 -7.70
CA VAL A 58 -11.84 4.07 -9.04
C VAL A 58 -13.25 3.80 -9.55
N LYS A 59 -14.16 3.30 -8.71
CA LYS A 59 -15.58 3.16 -9.08
C LYS A 59 -16.24 4.49 -9.42
N LYS A 60 -15.95 5.54 -8.64
CA LYS A 60 -16.45 6.89 -8.93
C LYS A 60 -15.93 7.39 -10.28
N LYS A 61 -14.63 7.24 -10.54
CA LYS A 61 -14.00 7.58 -11.83
C LYS A 61 -14.65 6.81 -12.99
N ALA A 62 -14.81 5.50 -12.88
CA ALA A 62 -15.43 4.69 -13.92
C ALA A 62 -16.86 5.16 -14.26
N ASN A 63 -17.65 5.53 -13.25
CA ASN A 63 -18.99 6.08 -13.47
C ASN A 63 -18.96 7.46 -14.16
N ILE A 64 -18.00 8.32 -13.82
CA ILE A 64 -17.81 9.61 -14.51
C ILE A 64 -17.43 9.37 -15.97
N LEU A 65 -16.49 8.46 -16.23
CA LEU A 65 -16.08 8.10 -17.60
C LEU A 65 -17.26 7.59 -18.42
N ARG A 66 -18.08 6.67 -17.88
CA ARG A 66 -19.32 6.21 -18.55
C ARG A 66 -20.25 7.37 -18.93
N ALA A 67 -20.39 8.35 -18.04
CA ALA A 67 -21.24 9.52 -18.26
C ALA A 67 -20.64 10.55 -19.23
N THR A 68 -19.35 10.43 -19.56
CA THR A 68 -18.65 11.37 -20.45
C THR A 68 -18.78 10.99 -21.92
N PHE A 69 -19.07 9.72 -22.23
CA PHE A 69 -19.35 9.29 -23.60
C PHE A 69 -20.65 9.91 -24.12
N ARG A 70 -20.69 10.24 -25.43
CA ARG A 70 -21.88 10.84 -26.07
C ARG A 70 -23.07 9.89 -26.03
N VAL A 71 -22.79 8.60 -26.22
CA VAL A 71 -23.76 7.51 -26.08
C VAL A 71 -23.20 6.56 -25.02
N PRO A 72 -23.98 6.17 -24.00
CA PRO A 72 -23.53 5.21 -23.02
C PRO A 72 -23.03 3.92 -23.71
N PRO A 73 -21.82 3.44 -23.38
CA PRO A 73 -21.28 2.24 -24.01
C PRO A 73 -22.22 1.04 -23.72
N PRO A 74 -22.59 0.26 -24.75
CA PRO A 74 -23.48 -0.88 -24.58
C PRO A 74 -22.83 -1.95 -23.71
N GLN A 75 -23.67 -2.68 -22.96
CA GLN A 75 -23.20 -3.71 -22.05
C GLN A 75 -22.45 -4.80 -22.81
N GLY A 76 -21.26 -5.15 -22.34
CA GLY A 76 -20.40 -6.17 -22.96
C GLY A 76 -19.52 -5.67 -24.12
N ASP A 77 -19.58 -4.37 -24.44
CA ASP A 77 -18.60 -3.75 -25.33
C ASP A 77 -17.22 -3.62 -24.66
N LEU A 78 -16.16 -3.47 -25.46
CA LEU A 78 -14.77 -3.36 -25.00
C LEU A 78 -14.57 -2.26 -23.97
N VAL A 79 -15.27 -1.13 -24.11
CA VAL A 79 -15.24 -0.02 -23.15
C VAL A 79 -15.92 -0.41 -21.84
N ASP A 80 -17.09 -1.04 -21.90
CA ASP A 80 -17.82 -1.46 -20.70
C ASP A 80 -17.06 -2.55 -19.93
N VAL A 81 -16.46 -3.51 -20.65
CA VAL A 81 -15.59 -4.54 -20.06
C VAL A 81 -14.38 -3.90 -19.39
N ALA A 82 -13.70 -2.96 -20.05
CA ALA A 82 -12.54 -2.28 -19.46
C ALA A 82 -12.91 -1.51 -18.18
N LEU A 83 -14.03 -0.78 -18.19
CA LEU A 83 -14.53 -0.03 -17.03
C LEU A 83 -14.97 -0.97 -15.89
N HIS A 84 -15.57 -2.11 -16.23
CA HIS A 84 -15.93 -3.14 -15.27
C HIS A 84 -14.69 -3.75 -14.61
N ASP A 85 -13.68 -4.10 -15.40
CA ASP A 85 -12.43 -4.67 -14.93
C ASP A 85 -11.64 -3.68 -14.05
N MET A 86 -11.64 -2.39 -14.40
CA MET A 86 -11.08 -1.34 -13.54
C MET A 86 -11.74 -1.31 -12.16
N CYS A 87 -13.06 -1.45 -12.09
CA CYS A 87 -13.81 -1.42 -10.82
C CYS A 87 -13.59 -2.67 -9.96
N ASN A 88 -13.28 -3.79 -10.59
CA ASN A 88 -13.11 -5.09 -9.92
C ASN A 88 -11.67 -5.43 -9.59
N ASN A 89 -10.74 -4.60 -10.03
CA ASN A 89 -9.33 -4.73 -9.74
C ASN A 89 -9.08 -4.84 -8.20
N PRO A 90 -8.29 -5.84 -7.74
CA PRO A 90 -8.12 -6.12 -6.32
C PRO A 90 -7.13 -5.18 -5.60
N PHE A 91 -6.20 -4.54 -6.33
CA PHE A 91 -5.17 -3.64 -5.76
C PHE A 91 -4.33 -4.26 -4.61
N GLU A 92 -3.97 -5.54 -4.76
CA GLU A 92 -3.19 -6.28 -3.78
C GLU A 92 -1.70 -6.38 -4.15
N ARG A 93 -1.40 -6.42 -5.45
CA ARG A 93 -0.08 -6.67 -6.03
C ARG A 93 0.28 -5.60 -7.05
N GLY A 94 1.57 -5.42 -7.32
CA GLY A 94 2.03 -4.44 -8.33
C GLY A 94 1.36 -4.60 -9.71
N ALA A 95 1.13 -5.85 -10.14
CA ALA A 95 0.44 -6.15 -11.41
C ALA A 95 -1.00 -5.61 -11.47
N ASP A 96 -1.68 -5.53 -10.34
CA ASP A 96 -3.04 -5.01 -10.24
C ASP A 96 -3.07 -3.52 -10.58
N PHE A 97 -2.09 -2.76 -10.07
CA PHE A 97 -1.98 -1.34 -10.38
C PHE A 97 -1.59 -1.10 -11.84
N GLN A 98 -0.68 -1.90 -12.40
CA GLN A 98 -0.35 -1.83 -13.82
C GLN A 98 -1.59 -2.07 -14.69
N SER A 99 -2.36 -3.12 -14.38
CA SER A 99 -3.63 -3.40 -15.05
C SER A 99 -4.60 -2.22 -14.98
N TYR A 100 -4.70 -1.56 -13.81
CA TYR A 100 -5.52 -0.36 -13.68
C TYR A 100 -5.06 0.78 -14.60
N PHE A 101 -3.76 1.06 -14.68
CA PHE A 101 -3.21 2.10 -15.57
C PHE A 101 -3.45 1.77 -17.04
N ASP A 102 -3.26 0.51 -17.44
CA ASP A 102 -3.45 0.06 -18.82
C ASP A 102 -4.93 0.15 -19.24
N LEU A 103 -5.84 -0.30 -18.38
CA LEU A 103 -7.27 -0.19 -18.62
C LEU A 103 -7.73 1.27 -18.65
N SER A 104 -7.21 2.11 -17.76
CA SER A 104 -7.51 3.54 -17.77
C SER A 104 -7.09 4.21 -19.07
N ARG A 105 -5.85 3.96 -19.53
CA ARG A 105 -5.35 4.49 -20.81
C ARG A 105 -6.21 4.04 -21.98
N ARG A 106 -6.57 2.75 -22.00
CA ARG A 106 -7.46 2.20 -23.04
C ARG A 106 -8.83 2.90 -23.06
N VAL A 107 -9.45 3.16 -21.90
CA VAL A 107 -10.73 3.87 -21.84
C VAL A 107 -10.61 5.31 -22.32
N ILE A 108 -9.51 6.01 -21.97
CA ILE A 108 -9.25 7.38 -22.40
C ILE A 108 -9.09 7.45 -23.92
N GLN A 109 -8.36 6.50 -24.53
CA GLN A 109 -8.23 6.40 -25.99
C GLN A 109 -9.59 6.28 -26.68
N TYR A 110 -10.47 5.42 -26.17
CA TYR A 110 -11.82 5.29 -26.73
C TYR A 110 -12.65 6.56 -26.57
N LEU A 111 -12.50 7.28 -25.46
CA LEU A 111 -13.19 8.56 -25.23
C LEU A 111 -12.73 9.64 -26.21
N GLN A 112 -11.44 9.70 -26.53
CA GLN A 112 -10.89 10.64 -27.52
C GLN A 112 -11.42 10.34 -28.93
N MET A 113 -11.50 9.06 -29.30
CA MET A 113 -12.10 8.63 -30.57
C MET A 113 -13.58 8.99 -30.67
N ASP A 114 -14.39 8.79 -29.61
CA ASP A 114 -15.82 9.16 -29.57
C ASP A 114 -16.04 10.67 -29.74
N ASN A 115 -15.12 11.48 -29.21
CA ASN A 115 -15.17 12.93 -29.31
C ASN A 115 -14.74 13.47 -30.68
N GLY A 116 -14.25 12.61 -31.58
CA GLY A 116 -13.82 12.99 -32.93
C GLY A 116 -12.38 13.51 -32.99
N THR A 117 -11.53 13.19 -32.01
CA THR A 117 -10.09 13.48 -32.09
C THR A 117 -9.46 12.51 -33.11
N GLU A 118 -8.88 13.05 -34.18
CA GLU A 118 -8.20 12.23 -35.18
C GLU A 118 -6.94 11.56 -34.58
N PRO A 119 -6.57 10.35 -35.01
CA PRO A 119 -5.43 9.64 -34.45
C PRO A 119 -4.08 10.34 -34.63
N GLU A 120 -3.97 11.25 -35.61
CA GLU A 120 -2.77 12.07 -35.83
C GLU A 120 -2.66 13.26 -34.84
N ASP A 121 -3.79 13.70 -34.27
CA ASP A 121 -3.88 14.78 -33.29
C ASP A 121 -4.00 14.29 -31.84
N MET A 122 -4.00 12.96 -31.62
CA MET A 122 -3.99 12.40 -30.27
C MET A 122 -2.64 12.73 -29.59
N PRO A 123 -2.62 13.49 -28.48
CA PRO A 123 -1.40 13.67 -27.70
C PRO A 123 -0.87 12.29 -27.33
N ASP A 124 0.44 12.09 -27.42
CA ASP A 124 1.09 10.79 -27.26
C ASP A 124 0.57 10.07 -26.00
N VAL A 125 -0.41 9.17 -26.21
CA VAL A 125 -1.24 8.57 -25.14
C VAL A 125 -0.39 7.64 -24.25
N GLN A 126 0.88 7.46 -24.61
CA GLN A 126 1.87 6.87 -23.72
C GLN A 126 2.04 7.67 -22.42
N ASN A 127 1.75 8.97 -22.40
CA ASN A 127 2.03 9.84 -21.25
C ASN A 127 0.82 10.41 -20.50
N ASP A 128 -0.37 10.49 -21.11
CA ASP A 128 -1.53 11.11 -20.46
C ASP A 128 -2.50 10.08 -19.86
N PHE A 129 -2.27 9.79 -18.58
CA PHE A 129 -3.21 9.08 -17.71
C PHE A 129 -4.39 9.96 -17.28
N MET A 130 -4.29 11.28 -17.50
CA MET A 130 -5.20 12.28 -16.94
C MET A 130 -6.43 12.49 -17.84
N CYS A 131 -7.62 12.27 -17.27
CA CYS A 131 -8.89 12.68 -17.88
C CYS A 131 -9.30 14.10 -17.42
N SER A 132 -10.49 14.56 -17.87
CA SER A 132 -11.08 15.85 -17.47
C SER A 132 -11.22 16.05 -15.95
N ASP A 133 -11.22 14.97 -15.16
CA ASP A 133 -11.22 14.99 -13.69
C ASP A 133 -9.82 14.77 -13.11
N PHE A 134 -8.91 15.69 -13.44
CA PHE A 134 -7.52 15.72 -12.95
C PHE A 134 -7.41 15.58 -11.43
N LYS A 135 -8.37 16.15 -10.68
CA LYS A 135 -8.37 16.09 -9.21
C LYS A 135 -8.57 14.65 -8.71
N THR A 136 -9.50 13.90 -9.28
CA THR A 136 -9.71 12.50 -8.89
C THR A 136 -8.53 11.62 -9.27
N GLU A 137 -7.87 11.87 -10.41
CA GLU A 137 -6.67 11.13 -10.83
C GLU A 137 -5.49 11.38 -9.91
N LEU A 138 -5.24 12.64 -9.57
CA LEU A 138 -4.17 13.02 -8.65
C LEU A 138 -4.38 12.40 -7.27
N ASP A 139 -5.63 12.39 -6.78
CA ASP A 139 -6.00 11.70 -5.55
C ASP A 139 -5.75 10.19 -5.60
N ILE A 140 -6.05 9.55 -6.73
CA ILE A 140 -5.79 8.12 -6.94
C ILE A 140 -4.28 7.85 -6.96
N ALA A 141 -3.52 8.65 -7.72
CA ALA A 141 -2.06 8.53 -7.80
C ALA A 141 -1.39 8.73 -6.43
N ARG A 142 -1.84 9.74 -5.66
CA ARG A 142 -1.38 9.97 -4.28
C ARG A 142 -1.66 8.76 -3.39
N LEU A 143 -2.86 8.22 -3.45
CA LEU A 143 -3.24 7.07 -2.63
C LEU A 143 -2.43 5.81 -3.00
N ILE A 144 -2.15 5.60 -4.29
CA ILE A 144 -1.27 4.51 -4.76
C ILE A 144 0.15 4.69 -4.20
N LYS A 145 0.68 5.92 -4.20
CA LYS A 145 1.98 6.23 -3.60
C LYS A 145 1.99 6.00 -2.09
N ASP A 146 0.97 6.47 -1.37
CA ASP A 146 0.86 6.25 0.08
C ASP A 146 0.80 4.75 0.41
N MET A 147 0.13 3.95 -0.43
CA MET A 147 0.10 2.49 -0.31
C MET A 147 1.47 1.85 -0.54
N TYR A 148 2.27 2.36 -1.50
CA TYR A 148 3.64 1.92 -1.74
C TYR A 148 4.51 2.16 -0.50
N ASP A 149 4.57 3.42 -0.05
CA ASP A 149 5.42 3.84 1.08
C ASP A 149 5.04 3.07 2.36
N LEU A 150 3.73 2.87 2.58
CA LEU A 150 3.23 2.08 3.69
C LEU A 150 3.63 0.61 3.57
N SER A 151 3.62 0.03 2.37
CA SER A 151 4.04 -1.36 2.14
C SER A 151 5.54 -1.56 2.43
N GLU A 152 6.39 -0.60 2.06
CA GLU A 152 7.82 -0.61 2.39
C GLU A 152 8.04 -0.49 3.90
N LYS A 153 7.33 0.44 4.55
CA LYS A 153 7.38 0.64 6.00
C LYS A 153 6.97 -0.62 6.77
N ILE A 154 5.90 -1.30 6.34
CA ILE A 154 5.46 -2.57 6.93
C ILE A 154 6.55 -3.64 6.77
N ASN A 155 7.11 -3.77 5.57
CA ASN A 155 8.14 -4.77 5.30
C ASN A 155 9.44 -4.52 6.07
N SER A 156 9.82 -3.26 6.24
CA SER A 156 10.94 -2.86 7.10
C SER A 156 10.69 -3.28 8.56
N LYS A 157 9.53 -2.93 9.14
CA LYS A 157 9.16 -3.33 10.51
C LYS A 157 9.05 -4.84 10.69
N ILE A 158 8.52 -5.57 9.71
CA ILE A 158 8.48 -7.04 9.73
C ILE A 158 9.91 -7.59 9.73
N SER A 159 10.82 -7.02 8.95
CA SER A 159 12.23 -7.43 8.92
C SER A 159 12.90 -7.18 10.28
N GLU A 160 12.74 -6.00 10.86
CA GLU A 160 13.23 -5.68 12.21
C GLU A 160 12.69 -6.64 13.28
N HIS A 161 11.39 -6.89 13.25
CA HIS A 161 10.73 -7.82 14.17
C HIS A 161 11.28 -9.24 14.00
N ASN A 162 11.37 -9.74 12.76
CA ASN A 162 11.81 -11.10 12.45
C ASN A 162 13.30 -11.31 12.73
N ASN A 163 14.14 -10.28 12.63
CA ASN A 163 15.55 -10.34 12.99
C ASN A 163 15.75 -10.58 14.50
N GLY A 164 14.84 -10.10 15.33
CA GLY A 164 14.84 -10.33 16.78
C GLY A 164 14.27 -11.69 17.21
N VAL A 165 13.66 -12.44 16.29
CA VAL A 165 12.91 -13.67 16.58
C VAL A 165 13.71 -14.91 16.17
N ARG A 166 14.07 -15.73 17.16
CA ARG A 166 14.85 -16.98 16.94
C ARG A 166 14.02 -18.12 16.34
N LYS A 167 12.72 -18.19 16.65
CA LYS A 167 11.84 -19.30 16.22
C LYS A 167 11.07 -18.92 14.96
N ALA A 168 11.18 -19.75 13.92
CA ALA A 168 10.47 -19.52 12.66
C ALA A 168 8.95 -19.41 12.82
N SER A 169 8.36 -20.14 13.78
CA SER A 169 6.91 -20.11 14.07
C SER A 169 6.39 -18.79 14.65
N GLN A 170 7.29 -17.91 15.11
CA GLN A 170 6.94 -16.58 15.64
C GLN A 170 7.21 -15.46 14.63
N LYS A 171 7.77 -15.79 13.45
CA LYS A 171 8.04 -14.80 12.41
C LYS A 171 6.72 -14.38 11.75
N ILE A 172 6.60 -13.09 11.50
CA ILE A 172 5.46 -12.53 10.76
C ILE A 172 5.77 -12.64 9.27
N PRO A 173 4.85 -13.19 8.45
CA PRO A 173 5.06 -13.26 7.00
C PRO A 173 5.13 -11.85 6.41
N ARG A 174 6.07 -11.64 5.47
CA ARG A 174 6.21 -10.35 4.76
C ARG A 174 4.95 -10.05 3.95
N VAL A 175 4.61 -8.77 3.86
CA VAL A 175 3.60 -8.31 2.90
C VAL A 175 4.28 -8.33 1.53
N GLN A 176 3.57 -8.80 0.50
CA GLN A 176 4.10 -8.78 -0.85
C GLN A 176 4.46 -7.33 -1.21
N ALA A 177 5.74 -7.06 -1.46
CA ALA A 177 6.18 -5.71 -1.80
C ALA A 177 5.44 -5.28 -3.07
N LEU A 178 4.79 -4.12 -3.00
CA LEU A 178 4.17 -3.53 -4.18
C LEU A 178 5.32 -3.00 -5.04
N VAL A 179 5.82 -3.81 -5.96
CA VAL A 179 6.79 -3.33 -6.95
C VAL A 179 5.99 -2.75 -8.10
N PHE A 180 6.13 -1.44 -8.34
CA PHE A 180 5.42 -0.76 -9.41
C PHE A 180 6.40 -0.43 -10.54
N PRO A 181 6.35 -1.11 -11.70
CA PRO A 181 7.00 -0.61 -12.91
C PRO A 181 6.46 0.77 -13.32
N SER A 182 5.16 1.00 -13.09
CA SER A 182 4.44 2.26 -13.29
C SER A 182 4.70 3.35 -12.25
N LEU A 183 5.54 3.12 -11.23
CA LEU A 183 5.98 4.18 -10.32
C LEU A 183 6.73 5.29 -11.07
N ILE A 184 7.33 4.99 -12.22
CA ILE A 184 7.95 6.01 -13.08
C ILE A 184 6.90 7.03 -13.52
N ASP A 185 5.73 6.59 -13.95
CA ASP A 185 4.64 7.47 -14.41
C ASP A 185 4.03 8.24 -13.23
N VAL A 186 3.83 7.57 -12.09
CA VAL A 186 3.35 8.21 -10.85
C VAL A 186 4.35 9.24 -10.34
N ASN A 187 5.64 8.90 -10.29
CA ASN A 187 6.70 9.81 -9.87
C ASN A 187 6.85 10.97 -10.85
N ARG A 188 6.74 10.75 -12.16
CA ARG A 188 6.75 11.82 -13.17
C ARG A 188 5.66 12.87 -12.92
N ILE A 189 4.44 12.44 -12.60
CA ILE A 189 3.32 13.32 -12.23
C ILE A 189 3.64 14.18 -10.98
N PHE A 190 4.44 13.66 -10.04
CA PHE A 190 4.83 14.39 -8.84
C PHE A 190 6.14 15.20 -8.99
N SER A 191 7.02 14.82 -9.93
CA SER A 191 8.26 15.54 -10.25
C SER A 191 7.99 16.78 -11.10
N SER A 192 7.04 16.73 -12.04
CA SER A 192 6.68 17.88 -12.88
C SER A 192 6.11 19.07 -12.10
N ASN A 193 5.50 18.81 -10.94
CA ASN A 193 5.01 19.88 -10.04
C ASN A 193 6.09 20.46 -9.12
N SER A 194 7.29 19.88 -9.09
CA SER A 194 8.39 20.38 -8.24
C SER A 194 9.37 21.30 -8.96
N GLU A 195 9.34 21.32 -10.30
CA GLU A 195 10.24 22.16 -11.10
C GLU A 195 9.62 23.52 -11.48
N GLU A 196 8.29 23.67 -11.47
CA GLU A 196 7.62 24.95 -11.70
C GLU A 196 7.64 25.91 -10.49
N ASP A 197 7.83 25.40 -9.26
CA ASP A 197 7.93 26.24 -8.04
C ASP A 197 9.35 26.75 -7.74
N VAL A 198 10.35 26.46 -8.59
CA VAL A 198 11.73 26.97 -8.47
C VAL A 198 12.05 27.99 -9.57
N ALA A 199 11.12 28.24 -10.49
CA ALA A 199 11.28 29.16 -11.62
C ALA A 199 10.29 30.34 -11.62
N ALA A 200 9.64 30.62 -10.48
CA ALA A 200 8.78 31.79 -10.27
C ALA A 200 9.36 32.74 -9.20
#